data_AF-C5A4K1-F1
#
_entry.id   AF-C5A4K1-F1
#
_cell.length_a   1.000
_cell.length_b   1.000
_cell.length_c   1.000
_cell.angle_alpha   90.00
_cell.angle_beta   90.00
_cell.angle_gamma   90.00
#
_symmetry.space_group_name_H-M   'P 1'
#
loop_
_entity.id
_entity.type
_entity.pdbx_description
1 polymer ?
#
loop_
_entity_poly.entity_id
_entity_poly.type
_entity_poly.pdbx_seq_one_letter_code
_entity_poly.pdbx_strand_id
1 'polypeptide(L)'
;MGFRVKAQGWPGFHVRGFCVGESEDRHGRYKGHFRVITVRRLASIVFIYILIGSLGQVLAAGSYTWQGTLQAGQVLYISDNYLNASVTVLSRPVALIQVGNIPYFLANGTVILGEMELTVRPLNESAMEVIVQSDKPFSATFWPVVVTRTVIVNQTNETMIRELQALVNQLNATLQEKEALVQNLTLELAEKEKEVQNLSSQIEILREQITALERQNAELKTNNSLLAENNTLLLAKVENLTEELNTSRALILQLNSTLHEKNLVIENLAAQIQELNEENVKLKRQVSELENRLKTSNLTALQARLLNLTKENRELKAELANLTSRYNQLKAKADFLEQQNGEYRQIIQQVMEGESQQEEQSYIEKAKKERLVGSVLWKSLIGSVIVVGLIGYGLYKKKRSWELGGL
;
A
#
# COMPACT_ATOMS: atom_id res chain seq x y z
N MET A 1 42.12 12.63 -0.27
CA MET A 1 43.44 12.08 -0.67
C MET A 1 43.22 10.64 -1.09
N GLY A 2 43.64 10.26 -2.31
CA GLY A 2 43.57 8.87 -2.80
C GLY A 2 42.74 8.68 -4.07
N PHE A 3 43.16 9.31 -5.17
CA PHE A 3 42.73 9.00 -6.53
C PHE A 3 43.24 7.62 -6.97
N ARG A 4 42.43 6.86 -7.72
CA ARG A 4 42.93 6.12 -8.89
C ARG A 4 41.79 5.90 -9.90
N VAL A 5 41.98 6.47 -11.09
CA VAL A 5 41.18 6.29 -12.32
C VAL A 5 42.12 5.73 -13.38
N LYS A 6 41.64 4.77 -14.19
CA LYS A 6 41.84 4.55 -15.65
C LYS A 6 41.29 3.14 -15.97
N ALA A 7 40.17 2.93 -16.68
CA ALA A 7 39.73 3.32 -18.03
C ALA A 7 40.23 2.37 -19.15
N GLN A 8 39.27 1.79 -19.91
CA GLN A 8 39.15 1.77 -21.39
C GLN A 8 38.59 0.44 -21.96
N GLY A 9 37.59 0.54 -22.84
CA GLY A 9 37.21 -0.52 -23.78
C GLY A 9 35.71 -0.61 -24.17
N TRP A 10 35.24 0.25 -25.07
CA TRP A 10 34.10 0.05 -26.00
C TRP A 10 34.68 0.24 -27.43
N PRO A 11 34.02 -0.10 -28.59
CA PRO A 11 32.59 -0.32 -28.86
C PRO A 11 32.25 -1.46 -29.87
N GLY A 12 30.96 -1.66 -30.22
CA GLY A 12 30.56 -2.43 -31.42
C GLY A 12 29.06 -2.74 -31.56
N PHE A 13 28.31 -1.81 -32.17
CA PHE A 13 26.90 -1.91 -32.57
C PHE A 13 26.68 -2.80 -33.81
N HIS A 14 25.54 -3.52 -33.89
CA HIS A 14 24.59 -3.39 -35.00
C HIS A 14 23.21 -3.99 -34.70
N VAL A 15 22.18 -3.23 -35.10
CA VAL A 15 20.73 -3.46 -34.98
C VAL A 15 20.15 -3.87 -36.33
N ARG A 16 19.24 -4.86 -36.33
CA ARG A 16 17.98 -5.04 -37.11
C ARG A 16 17.71 -6.55 -37.29
N GLY A 17 16.49 -7.08 -37.19
CA GLY A 17 15.19 -6.43 -37.10
C GLY A 17 14.08 -7.43 -36.67
N PHE A 18 13.03 -6.81 -36.17
CA PHE A 18 11.70 -7.34 -35.87
C PHE A 18 10.99 -7.86 -37.14
N CYS A 19 10.21 -8.94 -37.00
CA CYS A 19 8.85 -9.02 -37.55
C CYS A 19 8.01 -10.01 -36.73
N VAL A 20 6.82 -9.53 -36.40
CA VAL A 20 5.70 -10.14 -35.65
C VAL A 20 4.87 -11.00 -36.61
N GLY A 21 4.24 -12.06 -36.10
CA GLY A 21 3.30 -12.87 -36.86
C GLY A 21 2.56 -13.89 -35.98
N GLU A 22 1.45 -13.42 -35.44
CA GLU A 22 0.40 -14.05 -34.65
C GLU A 22 -0.39 -15.11 -35.45
N SER A 23 -0.81 -16.23 -34.83
CA SER A 23 -2.18 -16.78 -34.95
C SER A 23 -2.35 -18.10 -34.18
N GLU A 24 -3.40 -18.12 -33.36
CA GLU A 24 -4.10 -19.28 -32.81
C GLU A 24 -4.42 -20.35 -33.86
N ASP A 25 -4.41 -21.65 -33.49
CA ASP A 25 -5.65 -22.45 -33.48
C ASP A 25 -5.48 -23.93 -33.05
N ARG A 26 -6.40 -24.32 -32.15
CA ARG A 26 -7.24 -25.53 -32.09
C ARG A 26 -6.71 -26.97 -31.90
N HIS A 27 -7.45 -27.61 -30.98
CA HIS A 27 -7.63 -29.03 -30.72
C HIS A 27 -7.79 -29.93 -31.95
N GLY A 28 -7.24 -31.14 -31.88
CA GLY A 28 -7.57 -32.25 -32.79
C GLY A 28 -7.23 -33.61 -32.20
N ARG A 29 -8.26 -34.43 -31.96
CA ARG A 29 -8.28 -35.73 -31.28
C ARG A 29 -8.58 -36.83 -32.32
N TYR A 30 -7.70 -37.81 -32.56
CA TYR A 30 -8.00 -39.12 -33.21
C TYR A 30 -6.93 -40.14 -32.80
N LYS A 31 -7.18 -41.24 -32.05
CA LYS A 31 -7.90 -42.52 -32.29
C LYS A 31 -7.39 -43.40 -33.45
N GLY A 32 -6.93 -44.61 -33.07
CA GLY A 32 -6.87 -45.85 -33.88
C GLY A 32 -5.49 -46.09 -34.54
N HIS A 33 -4.89 -47.29 -34.61
CA HIS A 33 -5.43 -48.65 -34.64
C HIS A 33 -4.35 -49.72 -34.35
N PHE A 34 -4.78 -50.83 -33.74
CA PHE A 34 -4.26 -52.22 -33.77
C PHE A 34 -3.10 -52.60 -34.72
N ARG A 35 -2.17 -53.42 -34.18
CA ARG A 35 -1.95 -54.78 -34.72
C ARG A 35 -1.41 -55.76 -33.67
N VAL A 36 -2.19 -56.82 -33.49
CA VAL A 36 -1.85 -58.09 -32.84
C VAL A 36 -0.94 -58.89 -33.77
N ILE A 37 0.14 -59.46 -33.25
CA ILE A 37 0.75 -60.68 -33.80
C ILE A 37 0.96 -61.65 -32.64
N THR A 38 0.26 -62.77 -32.74
CA THR A 38 0.43 -63.96 -31.90
C THR A 38 1.04 -65.07 -32.77
N VAL A 39 1.39 -66.18 -32.13
CA VAL A 39 1.64 -67.54 -32.68
C VAL A 39 3.14 -67.78 -32.98
N ARG A 40 3.84 -68.83 -32.49
CA ARG A 40 3.47 -70.25 -32.27
C ARG A 40 4.43 -70.98 -31.31
N ARG A 41 3.90 -72.03 -30.67
CA ARG A 41 4.55 -73.08 -29.86
C ARG A 41 5.46 -74.02 -30.69
N LEU A 42 6.33 -74.79 -30.01
CA LEU A 42 6.63 -76.25 -30.11
C LEU A 42 7.95 -76.51 -29.35
N ALA A 43 8.03 -77.17 -28.18
CA ALA A 43 7.82 -78.59 -27.83
C ALA A 43 8.88 -79.58 -28.36
N SER A 44 9.63 -80.18 -27.41
CA SER A 44 9.95 -81.61 -27.27
C SER A 44 11.39 -82.15 -27.46
N ILE A 45 11.91 -82.70 -26.34
CA ILE A 45 12.39 -84.08 -26.05
C ILE A 45 13.57 -84.63 -26.91
N VAL A 46 14.63 -85.12 -26.26
CA VAL A 46 15.02 -86.56 -26.12
C VAL A 46 16.42 -86.64 -25.47
N PHE A 47 16.46 -87.16 -24.25
CA PHE A 47 17.61 -87.76 -23.59
C PHE A 47 17.80 -89.18 -24.18
N ILE A 48 18.97 -89.52 -24.71
CA ILE A 48 19.31 -90.89 -25.11
C ILE A 48 20.37 -91.44 -24.15
N TYR A 49 19.93 -92.34 -23.27
CA TYR A 49 20.77 -93.34 -22.62
C TYR A 49 20.86 -94.55 -23.56
N ILE A 50 22.08 -94.99 -23.89
CA ILE A 50 22.32 -96.28 -24.56
C ILE A 50 22.63 -97.33 -23.49
N LEU A 51 21.85 -98.40 -23.52
CA LEU A 51 21.81 -99.51 -22.59
C LEU A 51 22.32 -100.75 -23.34
N ILE A 52 23.47 -101.30 -22.90
CA ILE A 52 24.01 -102.59 -23.35
C ILE A 52 23.56 -103.65 -22.34
N GLY A 53 22.87 -104.69 -22.80
CA GLY A 53 22.52 -105.84 -21.96
C GLY A 53 21.34 -106.65 -22.49
N SER A 54 21.54 -107.45 -23.54
CA SER A 54 20.63 -108.54 -23.88
C SER A 54 20.84 -109.69 -22.89
N LEU A 55 20.05 -109.67 -21.81
CA LEU A 55 19.86 -110.76 -20.87
C LEU A 55 18.45 -111.30 -21.03
N GLY A 56 18.34 -112.62 -20.87
CA GLY A 56 17.22 -113.46 -21.28
C GLY A 56 15.85 -113.03 -20.79
N GLN A 57 14.86 -113.28 -21.63
CA GLN A 57 13.46 -113.30 -21.24
C GLN A 57 13.24 -114.45 -20.27
N VAL A 58 12.80 -114.15 -19.05
CA VAL A 58 12.22 -115.11 -18.12
C VAL A 58 10.77 -114.70 -17.91
N LEU A 59 9.87 -115.38 -18.60
CA LEU A 59 8.46 -115.45 -18.22
C LEU A 59 8.30 -116.60 -17.21
N ALA A 60 7.35 -116.41 -16.29
CA ALA A 60 7.09 -117.20 -15.10
C ALA A 60 7.03 -118.72 -15.33
N ALA A 61 7.53 -119.47 -14.33
CA ALA A 61 7.67 -120.94 -14.31
C ALA A 61 8.48 -121.47 -15.51
N GLY A 62 9.69 -120.95 -15.67
CA GLY A 62 10.59 -121.35 -16.75
C GLY A 62 11.17 -122.74 -16.52
N SER A 63 10.61 -123.76 -17.18
CA SER A 63 11.31 -125.01 -17.41
C SER A 63 12.45 -124.76 -18.39
N TYR A 64 13.66 -125.15 -18.00
CA TYR A 64 14.82 -125.16 -18.86
C TYR A 64 14.67 -126.35 -19.80
N THR A 65 14.59 -126.07 -21.11
CA THR A 65 14.53 -127.12 -22.14
C THR A 65 15.75 -127.01 -23.03
N TRP A 66 16.41 -128.13 -23.25
CA TRP A 66 17.45 -128.30 -24.24
C TRP A 66 17.02 -129.38 -25.23
N GLN A 67 17.15 -129.11 -26.52
CA GLN A 67 16.80 -130.05 -27.58
C GLN A 67 17.92 -130.07 -28.61
N GLY A 68 18.38 -131.27 -28.98
CA GLY A 68 19.42 -131.42 -29.97
C GLY A 68 19.48 -132.83 -30.55
N THR A 69 20.17 -132.97 -31.66
CA THR A 69 20.36 -134.25 -32.34
C THR A 69 21.75 -134.82 -32.04
N LEU A 70 21.81 -136.10 -31.68
CA LEU A 70 23.05 -136.87 -31.49
C LEU A 70 23.19 -137.93 -32.57
N GLN A 71 24.35 -137.99 -33.21
CA GLN A 71 24.73 -139.06 -34.14
C GLN A 71 25.39 -140.22 -33.40
N ALA A 72 25.39 -141.41 -34.00
CA ALA A 72 26.02 -142.60 -33.46
C ALA A 72 27.50 -142.34 -33.11
N GLY A 73 27.88 -142.67 -31.87
CA GLY A 73 29.22 -142.42 -31.34
C GLY A 73 29.43 -141.04 -30.69
N GLN A 74 28.47 -140.13 -30.77
CA GLN A 74 28.51 -138.86 -30.03
C GLN A 74 27.98 -139.03 -28.60
N VAL A 75 28.55 -138.25 -27.67
CA VAL A 75 28.16 -138.24 -26.26
C VAL A 75 27.70 -136.84 -25.87
N LEU A 76 26.49 -136.76 -25.32
CA LEU A 76 25.99 -135.56 -24.64
C LEU A 76 26.16 -135.74 -23.13
N TYR A 77 26.94 -134.88 -22.50
CA TYR A 77 27.05 -134.80 -21.06
C TYR A 77 26.06 -133.78 -20.54
N ILE A 78 25.15 -134.24 -19.68
CA ILE A 78 24.17 -133.41 -19.01
C ILE A 78 24.56 -133.42 -17.53
N SER A 79 24.78 -132.24 -16.98
CA SER A 79 25.10 -132.08 -15.56
C SER A 79 24.29 -130.96 -14.95
N ASP A 80 23.68 -131.21 -13.80
CA ASP A 80 23.31 -130.16 -12.85
C ASP A 80 24.16 -130.29 -11.56
N ASN A 81 23.77 -129.58 -10.50
CA ASN A 81 24.48 -129.64 -9.22
C ASN A 81 24.41 -131.00 -8.51
N TYR A 82 23.56 -131.94 -8.96
CA TYR A 82 23.24 -133.20 -8.26
C TYR A 82 23.35 -134.47 -9.13
N LEU A 83 23.27 -134.35 -10.46
CA LEU A 83 23.19 -135.45 -11.43
C LEU A 83 24.20 -135.22 -12.55
N ASN A 84 25.04 -136.22 -12.80
CA ASN A 84 25.87 -136.30 -14.00
C ASN A 84 25.38 -137.48 -14.84
N ALA A 85 24.85 -137.17 -16.02
CA ALA A 85 24.38 -138.13 -17.00
C ALA A 85 25.13 -137.98 -18.32
N SER A 86 25.37 -139.09 -19.02
CA SER A 86 25.84 -139.08 -20.40
C SER A 86 24.87 -139.84 -21.29
N VAL A 87 24.52 -139.26 -22.43
CA VAL A 87 23.71 -139.92 -23.47
C VAL A 87 24.62 -140.23 -24.65
N THR A 88 24.78 -141.51 -24.95
CA THR A 88 25.57 -142.01 -26.08
C THR A 88 24.65 -142.73 -27.05
N VAL A 89 24.64 -142.32 -28.32
CA VAL A 89 23.87 -143.02 -29.37
C VAL A 89 24.69 -144.18 -29.93
N LEU A 90 24.12 -145.39 -29.94
CA LEU A 90 24.76 -146.60 -30.48
C LEU A 90 24.38 -146.85 -31.95
N SER A 91 25.09 -147.72 -32.65
CA SER A 91 24.94 -148.01 -34.10
C SER A 91 23.64 -148.72 -34.53
N ARG A 92 22.68 -148.85 -33.61
CA ARG A 92 21.27 -149.22 -33.82
C ARG A 92 20.50 -148.26 -32.92
N PRO A 93 19.37 -147.67 -33.35
CA PRO A 93 18.74 -146.51 -32.70
C PRO A 93 18.33 -146.82 -31.25
N VAL A 94 19.31 -146.75 -30.37
CA VAL A 94 19.29 -147.03 -28.95
C VAL A 94 20.30 -146.07 -28.33
N ALA A 95 19.79 -145.21 -27.46
CA ALA A 95 20.62 -144.39 -26.60
C ALA A 95 20.97 -145.19 -25.36
N LEU A 96 22.27 -145.23 -25.06
CA LEU A 96 22.78 -145.58 -23.75
C LEU A 96 22.83 -144.30 -22.92
N ILE A 97 22.02 -144.25 -21.87
CA ILE A 97 22.06 -143.19 -20.87
C ILE A 97 22.75 -143.73 -19.63
N GLN A 98 23.92 -143.21 -19.29
CA GLN A 98 24.59 -143.53 -18.04
C GLN A 98 24.36 -142.43 -17.03
N VAL A 99 23.80 -142.78 -15.87
CA VAL A 99 23.67 -141.87 -14.73
C VAL A 99 24.49 -142.44 -13.59
N GLY A 100 25.62 -141.80 -13.28
CA GLY A 100 26.65 -142.41 -12.44
C GLY A 100 27.13 -143.73 -13.05
N ASN A 101 26.99 -144.84 -12.31
CA ASN A 101 27.40 -146.19 -12.75
C ASN A 101 26.24 -147.07 -13.27
N ILE A 102 25.03 -146.52 -13.42
CA ILE A 102 23.86 -147.29 -13.83
C ILE A 102 23.54 -146.99 -15.31
N PRO A 103 23.62 -147.98 -16.21
CA PRO A 103 23.27 -147.81 -17.62
C PRO A 103 21.78 -148.06 -17.86
N TYR A 104 21.15 -147.16 -18.61
CA TYR A 104 19.79 -147.29 -19.14
C TYR A 104 19.86 -147.34 -20.67
N PHE A 105 19.11 -148.23 -21.29
CA PHE A 105 19.03 -148.35 -22.74
C PHE A 105 17.64 -147.95 -23.21
N LEU A 106 17.56 -146.93 -24.07
CA LEU A 106 16.30 -146.46 -24.66
C LEU A 106 16.37 -146.41 -26.16
N ALA A 107 15.50 -147.17 -26.82
CA ALA A 107 15.31 -147.09 -28.26
C ALA A 107 14.43 -145.89 -28.65
N ASN A 108 13.38 -145.64 -27.87
CA ASN A 108 12.47 -144.52 -28.01
C ASN A 108 11.70 -144.37 -26.70
N GLY A 109 11.59 -143.16 -26.18
CA GLY A 109 10.82 -142.87 -24.98
C GLY A 109 11.51 -141.89 -24.05
N THR A 110 10.94 -141.76 -22.87
CA THR A 110 11.32 -140.76 -21.89
C THR A 110 11.74 -141.42 -20.59
N VAL A 111 12.82 -140.94 -19.99
CA VAL A 111 13.26 -141.32 -18.65
C VAL A 111 13.32 -140.08 -17.79
N ILE A 112 12.76 -140.20 -16.59
CA ILE A 112 12.86 -139.18 -15.56
C ILE A 112 14.09 -139.52 -14.71
N LEU A 113 15.06 -138.62 -14.71
CA LEU A 113 16.33 -138.72 -13.99
C LEU A 113 16.37 -137.62 -12.94
N GLY A 114 15.87 -137.93 -11.74
CA GLY A 114 15.68 -136.93 -10.69
C GLY A 114 14.58 -135.93 -11.07
N GLU A 115 14.95 -134.66 -11.21
CA GLU A 115 14.06 -133.57 -11.66
C GLU A 115 14.28 -133.22 -13.15
N MET A 116 14.94 -134.10 -13.91
CA MET A 116 15.12 -133.96 -15.35
C MET A 116 14.29 -134.99 -16.11
N GLU A 117 13.56 -134.55 -17.12
CA GLU A 117 12.89 -135.40 -18.09
C GLU A 117 13.73 -135.49 -19.35
N LEU A 118 14.26 -136.67 -19.65
CA LEU A 118 15.10 -136.93 -20.81
C LEU A 118 14.35 -137.82 -21.79
N THR A 119 13.95 -137.22 -22.91
CA THR A 119 13.28 -137.90 -24.02
C THR A 119 14.27 -138.17 -25.14
N VAL A 120 14.33 -139.41 -25.60
CA VAL A 120 15.09 -139.81 -26.78
C VAL A 120 14.16 -140.35 -27.85
N ARG A 121 14.28 -139.83 -29.08
CA ARG A 121 13.50 -140.29 -30.24
C ARG A 121 14.45 -140.62 -31.39
N PRO A 122 14.29 -141.77 -32.06
CA PRO A 122 15.11 -142.07 -33.23
C PRO A 122 14.71 -141.17 -34.39
N LEU A 123 15.68 -140.49 -34.99
CA LEU A 123 15.46 -139.66 -36.17
C LEU A 123 15.70 -140.46 -37.45
N ASN A 124 16.74 -141.31 -37.45
CA ASN A 124 17.07 -142.27 -38.51
C ASN A 124 17.93 -143.43 -37.93
N GLU A 125 18.48 -144.29 -38.78
CA GLU A 125 19.26 -145.48 -38.34
C GLU A 125 20.54 -145.14 -37.54
N SER A 126 21.04 -143.91 -37.62
CA SER A 126 22.31 -143.49 -37.01
C SER A 126 22.23 -142.20 -36.19
N ALA A 127 21.03 -141.65 -35.96
CA ALA A 127 20.84 -140.42 -35.20
C ALA A 127 19.58 -140.45 -34.33
N MET A 128 19.68 -139.84 -33.15
CA MET A 128 18.58 -139.67 -32.22
C MET A 128 18.42 -138.20 -31.84
N GLU A 129 17.18 -137.76 -31.76
CA GLU A 129 16.82 -136.50 -31.11
C GLU A 129 16.76 -136.72 -29.60
N VAL A 130 17.43 -135.86 -28.85
CA VAL A 130 17.45 -135.85 -27.39
C VAL A 130 16.88 -134.52 -26.91
N ILE A 131 15.84 -134.61 -26.08
CA ILE A 131 15.18 -133.47 -25.44
C ILE A 131 15.36 -133.66 -23.94
N VAL A 132 15.91 -132.64 -23.28
CA VAL A 132 16.11 -132.60 -21.83
C VAL A 132 15.31 -131.44 -21.29
N GLN A 133 14.40 -131.71 -20.37
CA GLN A 133 13.59 -130.70 -19.70
C GLN A 133 13.83 -130.77 -18.20
N SER A 134 13.98 -129.63 -17.55
CA SER A 134 14.09 -129.56 -16.09
C SER A 134 13.55 -128.26 -15.56
N ASP A 135 13.00 -128.27 -14.36
CA ASP A 135 12.58 -127.07 -13.65
C ASP A 135 13.78 -126.28 -13.07
N LYS A 136 14.97 -126.88 -13.07
CA LYS A 136 16.23 -126.27 -12.63
C LYS A 136 17.20 -126.05 -13.80
N PRO A 137 18.06 -125.03 -13.74
CA PRO A 137 19.07 -124.81 -14.76
C PRO A 137 20.07 -125.97 -14.76
N PHE A 138 20.35 -126.52 -15.94
CA PHE A 138 21.36 -127.55 -16.16
C PHE A 138 22.34 -127.15 -17.26
N SER A 139 23.48 -127.82 -17.32
CA SER A 139 24.47 -127.69 -18.38
C SER A 139 24.41 -128.91 -19.30
N ALA A 140 24.40 -128.66 -20.61
CA ALA A 140 24.48 -129.69 -21.63
C ALA A 140 25.71 -129.42 -22.50
N THR A 141 26.65 -130.37 -22.56
CA THR A 141 27.91 -130.23 -23.30
C THR A 141 28.13 -131.45 -24.19
N PHE A 142 28.53 -131.22 -25.44
CA PHE A 142 28.81 -132.28 -26.41
C PHE A 142 30.29 -132.65 -26.44
N TRP A 143 30.59 -133.92 -26.67
CA TRP A 143 31.95 -134.35 -26.96
C TRP A 143 32.01 -135.31 -28.17
N PRO A 144 32.98 -135.11 -29.10
CA PRO A 144 33.99 -134.04 -29.14
C PRO A 144 33.43 -132.68 -29.62
N VAL A 145 33.87 -131.58 -29.00
CA VAL A 145 33.53 -130.21 -29.42
C VAL A 145 34.23 -129.90 -30.74
N VAL A 146 33.49 -129.92 -31.85
CA VAL A 146 34.01 -129.49 -33.16
C VAL A 146 33.98 -127.96 -33.21
N VAL A 147 35.09 -127.31 -32.86
CA VAL A 147 35.27 -125.86 -33.01
C VAL A 147 35.64 -125.55 -34.46
N THR A 148 34.65 -125.26 -35.31
CA THR A 148 34.90 -124.61 -36.60
C THR A 148 35.14 -123.11 -36.39
N ARG A 149 36.42 -122.70 -36.38
CA ARG A 149 36.81 -121.29 -36.49
C ARG A 149 36.57 -120.81 -37.92
N THR A 150 35.53 -120.01 -38.14
CA THR A 150 35.41 -119.15 -39.32
C THR A 150 36.19 -117.86 -39.06
N VAL A 151 37.33 -117.70 -39.73
CA VAL A 151 38.01 -116.40 -39.84
C VAL A 151 37.20 -115.55 -40.82
N ILE A 152 36.22 -114.80 -40.32
CA ILE A 152 35.64 -113.68 -41.06
C ILE A 152 36.58 -112.48 -40.84
N VAL A 153 37.30 -112.13 -41.89
CA VAL A 153 38.17 -110.95 -41.96
C VAL A 153 37.33 -109.67 -41.82
N ASN A 154 37.49 -108.98 -40.70
CA ASN A 154 37.78 -107.54 -40.52
C ASN A 154 36.98 -106.41 -41.23
N GLN A 155 35.98 -106.66 -42.09
CA GLN A 155 35.32 -105.56 -42.83
C GLN A 155 34.34 -104.72 -42.00
N THR A 156 33.59 -105.33 -41.08
CA THR A 156 32.54 -104.64 -40.29
C THR A 156 33.10 -103.67 -39.23
N ASN A 157 34.29 -103.95 -38.70
CA ASN A 157 34.95 -103.08 -37.72
C ASN A 157 35.56 -101.85 -38.41
N GLU A 158 36.15 -102.01 -39.60
CA GLU A 158 36.73 -100.91 -40.37
C GLU A 158 35.66 -99.91 -40.84
N THR A 159 34.47 -100.37 -41.23
CA THR A 159 33.35 -99.48 -41.59
C THR A 159 32.83 -98.70 -40.39
N MET A 160 32.64 -99.35 -39.24
CA MET A 160 32.21 -98.71 -38.01
C MET A 160 33.22 -97.65 -37.53
N ILE A 161 34.53 -97.93 -37.65
CA ILE A 161 35.60 -96.98 -37.31
C ILE A 161 35.54 -95.74 -38.22
N ARG A 162 35.30 -95.90 -39.53
CA ARG A 162 35.18 -94.75 -40.45
C ARG A 162 33.94 -93.90 -40.14
N GLU A 163 32.81 -94.53 -39.83
CA GLU A 163 31.59 -93.80 -39.43
C GLU A 163 31.79 -93.03 -38.12
N LEU A 164 32.44 -93.64 -37.13
CA LEU A 164 32.79 -92.96 -35.89
C LEU A 164 33.76 -91.80 -36.12
N GLN A 165 34.78 -91.95 -36.98
CA GLN A 165 35.68 -90.86 -37.36
C GLN A 165 34.93 -89.72 -38.07
N ALA A 166 34.01 -90.03 -38.98
CA ALA A 166 33.19 -89.03 -39.65
C ALA A 166 32.31 -88.26 -38.65
N LEU A 167 31.68 -88.97 -37.70
CA LEU A 167 30.90 -88.37 -36.63
C LEU A 167 31.75 -87.49 -35.71
N VAL A 168 32.96 -87.94 -35.33
CA VAL A 168 33.91 -87.15 -34.55
C VAL A 168 34.32 -85.88 -35.29
N ASN A 169 34.61 -85.97 -36.58
CA ASN A 169 34.96 -84.81 -37.40
C ASN A 169 33.79 -83.82 -37.50
N GLN A 170 32.56 -84.32 -37.69
CA GLN A 170 31.36 -83.49 -37.71
C GLN A 170 31.11 -82.81 -36.36
N LEU A 171 31.28 -83.54 -35.25
CA LEU A 171 31.13 -83.00 -33.90
C LEU A 171 32.18 -81.91 -33.63
N ASN A 172 33.43 -82.14 -34.04
CA ASN A 172 34.50 -81.15 -33.89
C ASN A 172 34.25 -79.88 -34.71
N ALA A 173 33.78 -80.03 -35.95
CA ALA A 173 33.37 -78.88 -36.77
C ALA A 173 32.22 -78.09 -36.13
N THR A 174 31.22 -78.79 -35.59
CA THR A 174 30.10 -78.16 -34.87
C THR A 174 30.59 -77.45 -33.61
N LEU A 175 31.51 -78.05 -32.86
CA LEU A 175 32.10 -77.44 -31.67
C LEU A 175 32.82 -76.14 -32.00
N GLN A 176 33.66 -76.14 -33.04
CA GLN A 176 34.36 -74.93 -33.52
C GLN A 176 33.38 -73.83 -33.95
N GLU A 177 32.30 -74.18 -34.63
CA GLU A 177 31.25 -73.21 -34.99
C GLU A 177 30.60 -72.60 -33.75
N LYS A 178 30.27 -73.42 -32.73
CA LYS A 178 29.70 -72.94 -31.48
C LYS A 178 30.68 -72.09 -30.68
N GLU A 179 31.96 -72.44 -30.66
CA GLU A 179 33.01 -71.62 -30.04
C GLU A 179 33.13 -70.25 -30.70
N ALA A 180 33.11 -70.18 -32.04
CA ALA A 180 33.13 -68.93 -32.76
C ALA A 180 31.88 -68.08 -32.47
N LEU A 181 30.70 -68.70 -32.40
CA LEU A 181 29.45 -68.02 -32.03
C LEU A 181 29.52 -67.45 -30.61
N VAL A 182 30.04 -68.22 -29.65
CA VAL A 182 30.21 -67.76 -28.25
C VAL A 182 31.19 -66.58 -28.19
N GLN A 183 32.30 -66.62 -28.92
CA GLN A 183 33.23 -65.49 -28.98
C GLN A 183 32.57 -64.24 -29.55
N ASN A 184 31.81 -64.37 -30.64
CA ASN A 184 31.11 -63.23 -31.25
C ASN A 184 30.08 -62.62 -30.27
N LEU A 185 29.26 -63.46 -29.63
CA LEU A 185 28.29 -63.00 -28.64
C LEU A 185 28.96 -62.35 -27.42
N THR A 186 30.14 -62.83 -27.01
CA THR A 186 30.91 -62.24 -25.92
C THR A 186 31.38 -60.83 -26.28
N LEU A 187 31.83 -60.62 -27.52
CA LEU A 187 32.22 -59.30 -28.01
C LEU A 187 31.02 -58.34 -28.09
N GLU A 188 29.90 -58.80 -28.64
CA GLU A 188 28.67 -58.01 -28.71
C GLU A 188 28.18 -57.60 -27.31
N LEU A 189 28.22 -58.53 -26.35
CA LEU A 189 27.86 -58.25 -24.96
C LEU A 189 28.79 -57.20 -24.33
N ALA A 190 30.10 -57.30 -24.54
CA ALA A 190 31.06 -56.32 -24.05
C ALA A 190 30.86 -54.93 -24.67
N GLU A 191 30.45 -54.84 -25.94
CA GLU A 191 30.10 -53.57 -26.59
C GLU A 191 28.82 -52.98 -25.97
N LYS A 192 27.79 -53.81 -25.78
CA LYS A 192 26.54 -53.39 -25.15
C LYS A 192 26.74 -52.94 -23.70
N GLU A 193 27.62 -53.59 -22.95
CA GLU A 193 27.99 -53.15 -21.60
C GLU A 193 28.63 -51.75 -21.59
N LYS A 194 29.51 -51.45 -22.56
CA LYS A 194 30.09 -50.11 -22.72
C LYS A 194 29.04 -49.06 -23.07
N GLU A 195 28.09 -49.40 -23.96
CA GLU A 195 26.98 -48.51 -24.31
C GLU A 195 26.11 -48.19 -23.08
N VAL A 196 25.76 -49.21 -22.28
CA VAL A 196 25.01 -49.04 -21.02
C VAL A 196 25.77 -48.15 -20.03
N GLN A 197 27.08 -48.36 -19.86
CA GLN A 197 27.90 -47.51 -18.98
C GLN A 197 27.89 -46.06 -19.44
N ASN A 198 28.08 -45.81 -20.74
CA ASN A 198 28.06 -44.45 -21.31
C ASN A 198 26.69 -43.77 -21.12
N LEU A 199 25.60 -44.47 -21.41
CA LEU A 199 24.24 -43.96 -21.19
C LEU A 199 23.97 -43.67 -19.71
N SER A 200 24.45 -44.55 -18.81
CA SER A 200 24.34 -44.33 -17.37
C SER A 200 25.05 -43.06 -16.93
N SER A 201 26.26 -42.79 -17.44
CA SER A 201 26.98 -41.54 -17.14
C SER A 201 26.25 -40.31 -17.67
N GLN A 202 25.67 -40.38 -18.87
CA GLN A 202 24.88 -39.27 -19.43
C GLN A 202 23.62 -38.98 -18.60
N ILE A 203 22.94 -40.02 -18.10
CA ILE A 203 21.78 -39.88 -17.22
C ILE A 203 22.15 -39.15 -15.93
N GLU A 204 23.29 -39.49 -15.31
CA GLU A 204 23.74 -38.80 -14.10
C GLU A 204 24.05 -37.32 -14.34
N ILE A 205 24.74 -36.99 -15.43
CA ILE A 205 24.99 -35.58 -15.80
C ILE A 205 23.68 -34.81 -16.01
N LEU A 206 22.71 -35.41 -16.71
CA LEU A 206 21.40 -34.78 -16.92
C LEU A 206 20.62 -34.59 -15.61
N ARG A 207 20.72 -35.54 -14.67
CA ARG A 207 20.11 -35.41 -13.32
C ARG A 207 20.70 -34.26 -12.54
N GLU A 208 22.02 -34.08 -12.58
CA GLU A 208 22.69 -32.95 -11.94
C GLU A 208 22.26 -31.61 -12.56
N GLN A 209 22.15 -31.54 -13.89
CA GLN A 209 21.66 -30.35 -14.58
C GLN A 209 20.22 -30.00 -14.21
N ILE A 210 19.32 -31.00 -14.15
CA ILE A 210 17.94 -30.80 -13.71
C ILE A 210 17.91 -30.24 -12.28
N THR A 211 18.66 -30.84 -11.37
CA THR A 211 18.73 -30.39 -9.96
C THR A 211 19.25 -28.95 -9.85
N ALA A 212 20.23 -28.57 -10.67
CA ALA A 212 20.75 -27.21 -10.71
C ALA A 212 19.71 -26.20 -11.23
N LEU A 213 18.95 -26.55 -12.27
CA LEU A 213 17.89 -25.72 -12.83
C LEU A 213 16.70 -25.59 -11.86
N GLU A 214 16.34 -26.65 -11.15
CA GLU A 214 15.30 -26.60 -10.11
C GLU A 214 15.67 -25.63 -8.99
N ARG A 215 16.92 -25.65 -8.54
CA ARG A 215 17.43 -24.70 -7.55
C ARG A 215 17.39 -23.26 -8.07
N GLN A 216 17.84 -23.01 -9.29
CA GLN A 216 17.75 -21.68 -9.90
C GLN A 216 16.32 -21.18 -10.00
N ASN A 217 15.36 -22.04 -10.38
CA ASN A 217 13.95 -21.68 -10.41
C ASN A 217 13.39 -21.33 -9.02
N ALA A 218 13.80 -22.05 -7.97
CA ALA A 218 13.40 -21.73 -6.61
C ALA A 218 13.96 -20.37 -6.14
N GLU A 219 15.22 -20.07 -6.47
CA GLU A 219 15.85 -18.76 -6.19
C GLU A 219 15.13 -17.63 -6.94
N LEU A 220 14.86 -17.79 -8.23
CA LEU A 220 14.12 -16.81 -9.04
C LEU A 220 12.71 -16.56 -8.51
N LYS A 221 12.00 -17.62 -8.08
CA LYS A 221 10.68 -17.50 -7.47
C LYS A 221 10.72 -16.69 -6.18
N THR A 222 11.73 -16.91 -5.35
CA THR A 222 11.93 -16.17 -4.11
C THR A 222 12.22 -14.69 -4.40
N ASN A 223 13.11 -14.41 -5.34
CA ASN A 223 13.43 -13.04 -5.75
C ASN A 223 12.21 -12.30 -6.32
N ASN A 224 11.39 -12.97 -7.13
CA ASN A 224 10.15 -12.38 -7.65
C ASN A 224 9.15 -12.05 -6.54
N SER A 225 9.06 -12.88 -5.49
CA SER A 225 8.23 -12.59 -4.32
C SER A 225 8.73 -11.34 -3.57
N LEU A 226 10.04 -11.22 -3.36
CA LEU A 226 10.64 -10.06 -2.70
C LEU A 226 10.47 -8.77 -3.52
N LEU A 227 10.61 -8.87 -4.84
CA LEU A 227 10.36 -7.73 -5.75
C LEU A 227 8.90 -7.30 -5.72
N ALA A 228 7.96 -8.25 -5.69
CA ALA A 228 6.55 -7.94 -5.55
C ALA A 228 6.25 -7.20 -4.24
N GLU A 229 6.79 -7.69 -3.11
CA GLU A 229 6.65 -7.04 -1.80
C GLU A 229 7.24 -5.62 -1.80
N ASN A 230 8.46 -5.45 -2.32
CA ASN A 230 9.08 -4.12 -2.44
C ASN A 230 8.25 -3.17 -3.30
N ASN A 231 7.66 -3.65 -4.40
CA ASN A 231 6.77 -2.83 -5.23
C ASN A 231 5.50 -2.41 -4.46
N THR A 232 4.91 -3.29 -3.66
CA THR A 232 3.76 -2.91 -2.82
C THR A 232 4.12 -1.83 -1.80
N LEU A 233 5.29 -1.91 -1.17
CA LEU A 233 5.78 -0.91 -0.23
C LEU A 233 6.08 0.43 -0.90
N LEU A 234 6.68 0.41 -2.09
CA LEU A 234 6.93 1.62 -2.88
C LEU A 234 5.63 2.29 -3.32
N LEU A 235 4.62 1.52 -3.74
CA LEU A 235 3.30 2.06 -4.07
C LEU A 235 2.64 2.77 -2.87
N ALA A 236 2.63 2.11 -1.71
CA ALA A 236 2.10 2.72 -0.48
C ALA A 236 2.84 4.02 -0.09
N LYS A 237 4.17 4.06 -0.28
CA LYS A 237 4.96 5.28 -0.04
C LYS A 237 4.60 6.40 -1.02
N VAL A 238 4.37 6.08 -2.28
CA VAL A 238 3.95 7.06 -3.31
C VAL A 238 2.56 7.61 -2.99
N GLU A 239 1.62 6.77 -2.56
CA GLU A 239 0.28 7.20 -2.13
C GLU A 239 0.37 8.19 -0.97
N ASN A 240 1.11 7.85 0.09
CA ASN A 240 1.28 8.73 1.26
C ASN A 240 1.91 10.09 0.87
N LEU A 241 3.00 10.10 0.10
CA LEU A 241 3.62 11.34 -0.37
C LEU A 241 2.68 12.18 -1.25
N THR A 242 1.79 11.52 -1.99
CA THR A 242 0.77 12.20 -2.81
C THR A 242 -0.27 12.88 -1.92
N GLU A 243 -0.70 12.25 -0.83
CA GLU A 243 -1.61 12.83 0.16
C GLU A 243 -0.98 14.02 0.90
N GLU A 244 0.28 13.89 1.34
CA GLU A 244 1.03 14.99 1.97
C GLU A 244 1.16 16.20 1.03
N LEU A 245 1.45 15.95 -0.25
CA LEU A 245 1.55 16.99 -1.27
C LEU A 245 0.21 17.71 -1.48
N ASN A 246 -0.90 16.97 -1.54
CA ASN A 246 -2.22 17.54 -1.71
C ASN A 246 -2.64 18.37 -0.49
N THR A 247 -2.34 17.90 0.72
CA THR A 247 -2.56 18.65 1.96
C THR A 247 -1.76 19.95 1.97
N SER A 248 -0.49 19.89 1.58
CA SER A 248 0.38 21.07 1.48
C SER A 248 -0.13 22.09 0.46
N ARG A 249 -0.61 21.63 -0.71
CA ARG A 249 -1.23 22.50 -1.73
C ARG A 249 -2.49 23.19 -1.20
N ALA A 250 -3.35 22.47 -0.49
CA ALA A 250 -4.55 23.05 0.11
C ALA A 250 -4.20 24.15 1.12
N LEU A 251 -3.18 23.92 1.96
CA LEU A 251 -2.71 24.90 2.92
C LEU A 251 -2.12 26.17 2.24
N ILE A 252 -1.38 26.01 1.15
CA ILE A 252 -0.87 27.14 0.36
C ILE A 252 -2.02 27.97 -0.22
N LEU A 253 -3.06 27.33 -0.75
CA LEU A 253 -4.24 28.03 -1.27
C LEU A 253 -4.94 28.84 -0.16
N GLN A 254 -5.10 28.25 1.02
CA GLN A 254 -5.70 28.92 2.17
C GLN A 254 -4.86 30.13 2.63
N LEU A 255 -3.53 29.97 2.70
CA LEU A 255 -2.61 31.06 3.06
C LEU A 255 -2.67 32.20 2.03
N ASN A 256 -2.68 31.88 0.74
CA ASN A 256 -2.78 32.88 -0.32
C ASN A 256 -4.10 33.64 -0.27
N SER A 257 -5.22 32.95 0.00
CA SER A 257 -6.52 33.60 0.21
C SER A 257 -6.49 34.55 1.40
N THR A 258 -5.91 34.11 2.52
CA THR A 258 -5.78 34.92 3.74
C THR A 258 -4.89 36.13 3.50
N LEU A 259 -3.77 35.97 2.80
CA LEU A 259 -2.86 37.06 2.43
C LEU A 259 -3.58 38.09 1.56
N HIS A 260 -4.34 37.64 0.56
CA HIS A 260 -5.12 38.51 -0.30
C HIS A 260 -6.14 39.34 0.49
N GLU A 261 -6.90 38.71 1.39
CA GLU A 261 -7.84 39.40 2.27
C GLU A 261 -7.14 40.44 3.14
N LYS A 262 -5.99 40.09 3.75
CA LYS A 262 -5.21 41.04 4.56
C LYS A 262 -4.70 42.22 3.74
N ASN A 263 -4.29 42.01 2.49
CA ASN A 263 -3.86 43.08 1.60
C ASN A 263 -5.01 44.04 1.28
N LEU A 264 -6.20 43.53 0.99
CA LEU A 264 -7.40 44.37 0.79
C LEU A 264 -7.73 45.22 2.03
N VAL A 265 -7.59 44.63 3.23
CA VAL A 265 -7.77 45.39 4.48
C VAL A 265 -6.72 46.49 4.62
N ILE A 266 -5.46 46.21 4.31
CA ILE A 266 -4.37 47.21 4.34
C ILE A 266 -4.65 48.35 3.35
N GLU A 267 -5.07 48.05 2.12
CA GLU A 267 -5.43 49.05 1.11
C GLU A 267 -6.57 49.96 1.58
N ASN A 268 -7.62 49.38 2.17
CA ASN A 268 -8.74 50.14 2.72
C ASN A 268 -8.29 51.04 3.88
N LEU A 269 -7.51 50.51 4.84
CA LEU A 269 -6.98 51.31 5.94
C LEU A 269 -6.05 52.43 5.45
N ALA A 270 -5.24 52.18 4.43
CA ALA A 270 -4.40 53.21 3.82
C ALA A 270 -5.24 54.35 3.21
N ALA A 271 -6.34 54.02 2.52
CA ALA A 271 -7.27 55.02 1.99
C ALA A 271 -7.94 55.84 3.11
N GLN A 272 -8.38 55.20 4.19
CA GLN A 272 -8.96 55.91 5.35
C GLN A 272 -7.96 56.86 6.01
N ILE A 273 -6.70 56.44 6.16
CA ILE A 273 -5.64 57.29 6.71
C ILE A 273 -5.42 58.51 5.81
N GLN A 274 -5.46 58.34 4.49
CA GLN A 274 -5.33 59.45 3.55
C GLN A 274 -6.48 60.45 3.71
N GLU A 275 -7.73 59.99 3.74
CA GLU A 275 -8.90 60.87 3.96
C GLU A 275 -8.80 61.64 5.28
N LEU A 276 -8.48 60.96 6.38
CA LEU A 276 -8.31 61.61 7.69
C LEU A 276 -7.17 62.61 7.72
N ASN A 277 -6.10 62.37 6.95
CA ASN A 277 -4.99 63.32 6.84
C ASN A 277 -5.40 64.57 6.05
N GLU A 278 -6.14 64.41 4.95
CA GLU A 278 -6.70 65.51 4.17
C GLU A 278 -7.68 66.35 5.02
N GLU A 279 -8.55 65.70 5.80
CA GLU A 279 -9.44 66.38 6.74
C GLU A 279 -8.67 67.16 7.81
N ASN A 280 -7.63 66.56 8.40
CA ASN A 280 -6.76 67.25 9.36
C ASN A 280 -6.08 68.49 8.76
N VAL A 281 -5.61 68.42 7.51
CA VAL A 281 -5.04 69.58 6.81
C VAL A 281 -6.09 70.67 6.63
N LYS A 282 -7.33 70.31 6.27
CA LYS A 282 -8.45 71.25 6.14
C LYS A 282 -8.79 71.91 7.47
N LEU A 283 -8.92 71.14 8.55
CA LEU A 283 -9.21 71.64 9.89
C LEU A 283 -8.09 72.58 10.39
N LYS A 284 -6.82 72.20 10.21
CA LYS A 284 -5.67 73.08 10.55
C LYS A 284 -5.72 74.42 9.81
N ARG A 285 -6.09 74.40 8.52
CA ARG A 285 -6.28 75.64 7.73
C ARG A 285 -7.40 76.50 8.32
N GLN A 286 -8.55 75.90 8.64
CA GLN A 286 -9.69 76.60 9.25
C GLN A 286 -9.33 77.22 10.60
N VAL A 287 -8.61 76.48 11.46
CA VAL A 287 -8.12 76.99 12.74
C VAL A 287 -7.21 78.19 12.53
N SER A 288 -6.23 78.10 11.62
CA SER A 288 -5.32 79.21 11.33
C SER A 288 -6.05 80.45 10.79
N GLU A 289 -7.06 80.26 9.93
CA GLU A 289 -7.89 81.35 9.41
C GLU A 289 -8.70 82.03 10.52
N LEU A 290 -9.32 81.25 11.41
CA LEU A 290 -10.05 81.77 12.57
C LEU A 290 -9.14 82.52 13.54
N GLU A 291 -7.96 81.99 13.83
CA GLU A 291 -6.94 82.65 14.67
C GLU A 291 -6.51 84.00 14.08
N ASN A 292 -6.28 84.04 12.76
CA ASN A 292 -5.92 85.28 12.08
C ASN A 292 -7.04 86.32 12.15
N ARG A 293 -8.30 85.93 11.85
CA ARG A 293 -9.47 86.80 11.97
C ARG A 293 -9.63 87.37 13.38
N LEU A 294 -9.41 86.53 14.41
CA LEU A 294 -9.47 86.97 15.80
C LEU A 294 -8.42 88.06 16.11
N LYS A 295 -7.19 87.88 15.63
CA LYS A 295 -6.07 88.80 15.87
C LYS A 295 -6.19 90.12 15.09
N THR A 296 -6.52 90.07 13.81
CA THR A 296 -6.31 91.23 12.91
C THR A 296 -7.47 92.21 12.82
N SER A 297 -8.72 91.76 12.88
CA SER A 297 -9.86 92.67 12.61
C SER A 297 -10.54 93.16 13.88
N ASN A 298 -10.79 92.27 14.82
CA ASN A 298 -11.67 92.60 15.94
C ASN A 298 -10.90 93.26 17.07
N LEU A 299 -9.76 92.71 17.45
CA LEU A 299 -9.05 93.16 18.65
C LEU A 299 -8.37 94.53 18.42
N THR A 300 -7.70 94.71 17.28
CA THR A 300 -7.06 95.97 16.88
C THR A 300 -8.07 97.10 16.69
N ALA A 301 -9.18 96.85 15.99
CA ALA A 301 -10.23 97.85 15.77
C ALA A 301 -10.93 98.23 17.08
N LEU A 302 -11.20 97.25 17.95
CA LEU A 302 -11.81 97.50 19.26
C LEU A 302 -10.85 98.30 20.16
N GLN A 303 -9.56 97.98 20.14
CA GLN A 303 -8.54 98.69 20.90
C GLN A 303 -8.35 100.13 20.42
N ALA A 304 -8.37 100.36 19.10
CA ALA A 304 -8.36 101.70 18.52
C ALA A 304 -9.60 102.51 18.91
N ARG A 305 -10.79 101.89 18.86
CA ARG A 305 -12.05 102.53 19.28
C ARG A 305 -12.02 102.90 20.77
N LEU A 306 -11.48 102.02 21.61
CA LEU A 306 -11.35 102.25 23.05
C LEU A 306 -10.38 103.42 23.34
N LEU A 307 -9.24 103.48 22.65
CA LEU A 307 -8.30 104.61 22.77
C LEU A 307 -8.95 105.93 22.35
N ASN A 308 -9.72 105.94 21.26
CA ASN A 308 -10.40 107.14 20.79
C ASN A 308 -11.46 107.61 21.79
N LEU A 309 -12.32 106.70 22.25
CA LEU A 309 -13.32 107.01 23.30
C LEU A 309 -12.65 107.47 24.61
N THR A 310 -11.50 106.91 24.96
CA THR A 310 -10.73 107.34 26.15
C THR A 310 -10.21 108.76 26.00
N LYS A 311 -9.74 109.14 24.79
CA LYS A 311 -9.29 110.49 24.48
C LYS A 311 -10.45 111.48 24.54
N GLU A 312 -11.56 111.16 23.88
CA GLU A 312 -12.79 111.97 23.90
C GLU A 312 -13.30 112.18 25.34
N ASN A 313 -13.28 111.13 26.17
CA ASN A 313 -13.68 111.24 27.58
C ASN A 313 -12.74 112.15 28.39
N ARG A 314 -11.43 112.15 28.08
CA ARG A 314 -10.48 113.10 28.70
C ARG A 314 -10.73 114.54 28.26
N GLU A 315 -11.02 114.75 26.98
CA GLU A 315 -11.36 116.06 26.42
C GLU A 315 -12.66 116.59 27.04
N LEU A 316 -13.72 115.78 27.07
CA LEU A 316 -14.98 116.11 27.73
C LEU A 316 -14.79 116.42 29.23
N LYS A 317 -13.93 115.68 29.95
CA LYS A 317 -13.60 116.00 31.35
C LYS A 317 -12.88 117.34 31.49
N ALA A 318 -11.97 117.66 30.58
CA ALA A 318 -11.27 118.95 30.58
C ALA A 318 -12.22 120.11 30.25
N GLU A 319 -13.12 119.91 29.29
CA GLU A 319 -14.20 120.85 28.98
C GLU A 319 -15.11 121.05 30.18
N LEU A 320 -15.53 119.96 30.85
CA LEU A 320 -16.37 120.04 32.04
C LEU A 320 -15.67 120.76 33.20
N ALA A 321 -14.36 120.54 33.39
CA ALA A 321 -13.57 121.28 34.37
C ALA A 321 -13.45 122.77 34.04
N ASN A 322 -13.27 123.13 32.76
CA ASN A 322 -13.27 124.52 32.29
C ASN A 322 -14.64 125.17 32.50
N LEU A 323 -15.72 124.48 32.10
CA LEU A 323 -17.08 124.96 32.28
C LEU A 323 -17.43 125.13 33.76
N THR A 324 -16.98 124.21 34.62
CA THR A 324 -17.11 124.31 36.09
C THR A 324 -16.33 125.50 36.64
N SER A 325 -15.10 125.74 36.15
CA SER A 325 -14.30 126.90 36.54
C SER A 325 -14.98 128.22 36.13
N ARG A 326 -15.47 128.30 34.88
CA ARG A 326 -16.26 129.45 34.40
C ARG A 326 -17.52 129.65 35.23
N TYR A 327 -18.26 128.58 35.51
CA TYR A 327 -19.43 128.64 36.38
C TYR A 327 -19.08 129.19 37.76
N ASN A 328 -18.01 128.72 38.39
CA ASN A 328 -17.56 129.21 39.69
C ASN A 328 -17.11 130.67 39.64
N GLN A 329 -16.43 131.10 38.55
CA GLN A 329 -16.10 132.51 38.34
C GLN A 329 -17.34 133.38 38.17
N LEU A 330 -18.33 132.92 37.39
CA LEU A 330 -19.60 133.63 37.22
C LEU A 330 -20.37 133.66 38.54
N LYS A 331 -20.40 132.56 39.30
CA LYS A 331 -21.02 132.49 40.61
C LYS A 331 -20.34 133.45 41.59
N ALA A 332 -19.01 133.45 41.68
CA ALA A 332 -18.27 134.39 42.52
C ALA A 332 -18.51 135.86 42.11
N LYS A 333 -18.64 136.14 40.80
CA LYS A 333 -19.05 137.47 40.32
C LYS A 333 -20.48 137.82 40.73
N ALA A 334 -21.41 136.88 40.64
CA ALA A 334 -22.79 137.07 41.07
C ALA A 334 -22.86 137.30 42.59
N ASP A 335 -22.18 136.48 43.40
CA ASP A 335 -22.06 136.63 44.85
C ASP A 335 -21.41 137.97 45.21
N PHE A 336 -20.36 138.40 44.49
CA PHE A 336 -19.72 139.71 44.67
C PHE A 336 -20.66 140.88 44.31
N LEU A 337 -21.41 140.77 43.21
CA LEU A 337 -22.41 141.77 42.83
C LEU A 337 -23.59 141.79 43.81
N GLU A 338 -23.99 140.64 44.35
CA GLU A 338 -25.00 140.54 45.40
C GLU A 338 -24.51 141.18 46.70
N GLN A 339 -23.25 140.96 47.07
CA GLN A 339 -22.59 141.64 48.17
C GLN A 339 -22.53 143.15 47.94
N GLN A 340 -22.09 143.61 46.75
CA GLN A 340 -22.10 145.03 46.40
C GLN A 340 -23.51 145.62 46.46
N ASN A 341 -24.53 144.91 45.96
CA ASN A 341 -25.92 145.35 46.08
C ASN A 341 -26.40 145.37 47.54
N GLY A 342 -25.93 144.44 48.37
CA GLY A 342 -26.16 144.46 49.82
C GLY A 342 -25.52 145.67 50.49
N GLU A 343 -24.28 146.00 50.14
CA GLU A 343 -23.58 147.21 50.59
C GLU A 343 -24.28 148.48 50.07
N TYR A 344 -24.69 148.53 48.80
CA TYR A 344 -25.50 149.63 48.27
C TYR A 344 -26.83 149.76 49.00
N ARG A 345 -27.51 148.65 49.32
CA ARG A 345 -28.72 148.68 50.16
C ARG A 345 -28.43 149.25 51.54
N GLN A 346 -27.34 148.84 52.19
CA GLN A 346 -26.94 149.39 53.49
C GLN A 346 -26.57 150.87 53.42
N ILE A 347 -25.86 151.32 52.38
CA ILE A 347 -25.55 152.73 52.14
C ILE A 347 -26.84 153.51 51.90
N ILE A 348 -27.74 153.01 51.06
CA ILE A 348 -29.06 153.64 50.83
C ILE A 348 -29.86 153.69 52.13
N GLN A 349 -29.79 152.65 52.96
CA GLN A 349 -30.47 152.60 54.25
C GLN A 349 -29.83 153.56 55.26
N GLN A 350 -28.50 153.70 55.29
CA GLN A 350 -27.78 154.71 56.06
C GLN A 350 -28.04 156.14 55.56
N VAL A 351 -28.18 156.34 54.25
CA VAL A 351 -28.54 157.64 53.67
C VAL A 351 -30.00 157.96 53.97
N MET A 352 -30.92 156.99 53.91
CA MET A 352 -32.31 157.19 54.32
C MET A 352 -32.46 157.40 55.84
N GLU A 353 -31.69 156.69 56.67
CA GLU A 353 -31.63 156.94 58.12
C GLU A 353 -30.97 158.30 58.41
N GLY A 354 -29.95 158.69 57.64
CA GLY A 354 -29.29 160.00 57.71
C GLY A 354 -30.16 161.17 57.23
N GLU A 355 -30.99 160.98 56.19
CA GLU A 355 -31.94 161.97 55.69
C GLU A 355 -33.17 162.08 56.61
N SER A 356 -33.60 160.98 57.23
CA SER A 356 -34.71 161.00 58.20
C SER A 356 -34.38 161.74 59.51
N GLN A 357 -33.09 161.90 59.85
CA GLN A 357 -32.65 162.66 61.03
C GLN A 357 -32.30 164.13 60.73
N GLN A 358 -32.21 164.54 59.46
CA GLN A 358 -31.98 165.93 59.05
C GLN A 358 -33.26 166.72 58.70
N GLU A 359 -34.40 166.06 58.49
CA GLU A 359 -35.68 166.74 58.22
C GLU A 359 -36.52 167.08 59.48
N GLU A 360 -36.21 166.54 60.66
CA GLU A 360 -36.87 166.93 61.92
C GLU A 360 -36.21 168.11 62.66
N GLN A 361 -35.11 168.68 62.14
CA GLN A 361 -34.44 169.85 62.75
C GLN A 361 -34.80 171.22 62.12
N SER A 362 -35.74 171.34 61.18
CA SER A 362 -35.92 172.61 60.45
C SER A 362 -37.32 173.19 60.36
N TYR A 363 -38.31 172.70 61.14
CA TYR A 363 -39.68 173.26 61.08
C TYR A 363 -40.37 173.63 62.41
N ILE A 364 -39.76 173.45 63.59
CA ILE A 364 -40.46 173.75 64.88
C ILE A 364 -39.72 174.76 65.80
N GLU A 365 -38.74 175.55 65.31
CA GLU A 365 -38.05 176.49 66.23
C GLU A 365 -37.71 177.91 65.73
N LYS A 366 -38.47 178.48 64.78
CA LYS A 366 -38.39 179.95 64.55
C LYS A 366 -39.62 180.63 63.92
N ALA A 367 -40.80 180.40 64.49
CA ALA A 367 -41.97 181.28 64.33
C ALA A 367 -42.60 181.64 65.70
N LYS A 368 -41.78 182.12 66.63
CA LYS A 368 -42.22 182.88 67.81
C LYS A 368 -42.09 184.37 67.50
N LYS A 369 -43.20 185.12 67.67
CA LYS A 369 -43.36 186.59 67.54
C LYS A 369 -43.34 187.06 66.08
N GLU A 370 -44.41 187.52 65.46
CA GLU A 370 -45.40 188.48 65.93
C GLU A 370 -46.52 188.58 64.88
N ARG A 371 -47.77 188.33 65.27
CA ARG A 371 -48.81 189.37 65.36
C ARG A 371 -50.17 188.70 65.53
N LEU A 372 -50.74 188.95 66.71
CA LEU A 372 -52.18 189.12 66.85
C LEU A 372 -52.71 189.91 65.65
N VAL A 373 -53.52 189.27 64.80
CA VAL A 373 -54.63 189.81 63.98
C VAL A 373 -54.99 188.68 63.00
N GLY A 374 -56.08 187.94 63.29
CA GLY A 374 -56.60 186.95 62.32
C GLY A 374 -57.48 185.84 62.88
N SER A 375 -57.33 185.45 64.16
CA SER A 375 -58.29 184.59 64.88
C SER A 375 -59.23 185.42 65.78
N VAL A 376 -59.58 186.61 65.29
CA VAL A 376 -60.91 187.24 65.45
C VAL A 376 -61.82 186.81 64.27
N LEU A 377 -61.28 186.25 63.18
CA LEU A 377 -62.07 185.78 62.03
C LEU A 377 -62.44 184.29 62.08
N TRP A 378 -61.64 183.40 62.68
CA TRP A 378 -62.01 181.97 62.78
C TRP A 378 -62.98 181.64 63.93
N LYS A 379 -63.04 182.48 64.98
CA LYS A 379 -64.13 182.42 65.96
C LYS A 379 -65.48 182.86 65.36
N SER A 380 -65.46 183.63 64.27
CA SER A 380 -66.67 183.96 63.47
C SER A 380 -67.05 182.86 62.46
N LEU A 381 -66.09 182.03 62.03
CA LEU A 381 -66.34 180.93 61.09
C LEU A 381 -66.86 179.66 61.80
N ILE A 382 -66.36 179.34 63.00
CA ILE A 382 -66.86 178.21 63.80
C ILE A 382 -68.13 178.59 64.59
N GLY A 383 -68.29 179.88 64.94
CA GLY A 383 -69.59 180.44 65.33
C GLY A 383 -70.64 180.33 64.21
N SER A 384 -70.24 180.45 62.93
CA SER A 384 -71.16 180.30 61.78
C SER A 384 -71.57 178.85 61.50
N VAL A 385 -70.77 177.83 61.88
CA VAL A 385 -71.15 176.42 61.74
C VAL A 385 -72.04 175.95 62.91
N ILE A 386 -71.89 176.53 64.10
CA ILE A 386 -72.76 176.28 65.26
C ILE A 386 -74.08 177.07 65.13
N VAL A 387 -74.09 178.25 64.52
CA VAL A 387 -75.30 179.04 64.20
C VAL A 387 -76.05 178.47 62.99
N VAL A 388 -75.38 177.88 62.00
CA VAL A 388 -76.05 177.18 60.87
C VAL A 388 -76.52 175.77 61.26
N GLY A 389 -75.89 175.11 62.24
CA GLY A 389 -76.42 173.89 62.86
C GLY A 389 -77.64 174.13 63.77
N LEU A 390 -77.68 175.23 64.52
CA LEU A 390 -78.82 175.60 65.38
C LEU A 390 -79.99 176.24 64.59
N ILE A 391 -79.72 176.92 63.47
CA ILE A 391 -80.76 177.39 62.53
C ILE A 391 -81.24 176.26 61.59
N GLY A 392 -80.39 175.28 61.28
CA GLY A 392 -80.78 174.02 60.63
C GLY A 392 -81.67 173.12 61.50
N TYR A 393 -81.40 173.07 62.81
CA TYR A 393 -82.27 172.39 63.79
C TYR A 393 -83.55 173.20 64.11
N GLY A 394 -83.47 174.54 64.06
CA GLY A 394 -84.61 175.46 64.22
C GLY A 394 -85.62 175.47 63.06
N LEU A 395 -85.23 175.01 61.86
CA LEU A 395 -86.10 174.94 60.67
C LEU A 395 -86.45 173.51 60.23
N TYR A 396 -85.71 172.46 60.66
CA TYR A 396 -86.16 171.06 60.52
C TYR A 396 -87.30 170.70 61.49
N LYS A 397 -87.45 171.40 62.63
CA LYS A 397 -88.63 171.24 63.51
C LYS A 397 -89.74 172.27 63.24
N LYS A 398 -89.52 173.28 62.39
CA LYS A 398 -90.51 174.34 62.06
C LYS A 398 -90.82 174.49 60.57
N LYS A 399 -90.51 173.48 59.75
CA LYS A 399 -91.21 173.18 58.47
C LYS A 399 -92.09 171.92 58.61
N ARG A 400 -92.68 171.78 59.80
CA ARG A 400 -94.06 171.32 59.98
C ARG A 400 -94.90 172.47 60.54
N SER A 401 -94.63 173.67 60.03
CA SER A 401 -95.60 174.74 60.10
C SER A 401 -96.71 174.38 59.10
N TRP A 402 -97.94 174.34 59.61
CA TRP A 402 -99.19 174.64 58.92
C TRP A 402 -99.89 173.45 58.28
N GLU A 403 -100.76 172.84 59.07
CA GLU A 403 -102.17 172.61 58.72
C GLU A 403 -102.97 172.52 60.05
N LEU A 404 -103.96 173.41 60.19
CA LEU A 404 -104.99 173.53 61.26
C LEU A 404 -104.52 174.16 62.59
N GLY A 405 -104.94 175.37 62.97
CA GLY A 405 -106.21 176.04 62.65
C GLY A 405 -107.29 175.55 63.62
N GLY A 406 -107.86 176.49 64.38
CA GLY A 406 -108.63 176.23 65.58
C GLY A 406 -109.92 175.44 65.40
N LEU A 407 -110.24 174.71 66.46
CA LEU A 407 -111.43 174.84 67.29
C LEU A 407 -111.10 174.28 68.68
#